data_AF-A0A933M843-F1
#
_entry.id   AF-A0A933M843-F1
#
_cell.length_a   1.000
_cell.length_b   1.000
_cell.length_c   1.000
_cell.angle_alpha   90.00
_cell.angle_beta   90.00
_cell.angle_gamma   90.00
#
_symmetry.space_group_name_H-M   'P 1'
#
loop_
_entity.id
_entity.type
_entity.pdbx_description
1 polymer ?
#
loop_
_entity_poly.entity_id
_entity_poly.type
_entity_poly.pdbx_seq_one_letter_code
_entity_poly.pdbx_strand_id
1 'polypeptide(L)' 'MRIRNPLYTPDETDAVSAADLQITLRKRGRQLATIDALIATLALRHNLILLTTDRDFQAAPELAQENWMSP' A
#
# COMPACT_ATOMS: atom_id res chain seq x y z
N MET A 1 -19.85 19.24 4.53
CA MET A 1 -18.49 18.73 4.84
C MET A 1 -17.74 18.58 3.52
N ARG A 2 -16.67 19.34 3.30
CA ARG A 2 -15.86 19.24 2.07
C ARG A 2 -14.71 18.28 2.38
N ILE A 3 -14.79 17.05 1.91
CA ILE A 3 -13.68 16.10 2.01
C ILE A 3 -12.55 16.65 1.13
N ARG A 4 -11.49 17.16 1.76
CA ARG A 4 -10.24 17.43 1.04
C ARG A 4 -9.54 16.09 0.91
N ASN A 5 -9.55 15.54 -0.30
CA ASN A 5 -8.76 14.35 -0.61
C ASN A 5 -7.40 14.84 -1.14
N PRO A 6 -6.35 14.90 -0.30
CA PRO A 6 -5.02 15.29 -0.78
C PRO A 6 -4.56 14.29 -1.85
N LEU A 7 -3.92 14.82 -2.90
CA LEU A 7 -3.25 14.01 -3.91
C LEU A 7 -1.82 13.75 -3.45
N TYR A 8 -1.46 12.49 -3.25
CA TYR A 8 -0.09 12.07 -2.97
C TYR A 8 0.57 11.64 -4.28
N THR A 9 1.49 12.46 -4.79
CA THR A 9 2.22 12.17 -6.03
C THR A 9 3.45 11.33 -5.69
N PRO A 10 3.57 10.09 -6.22
CA PRO A 10 4.77 9.30 -6.01
C PRO A 10 5.98 9.91 -6.69
N ASP A 11 7.14 9.72 -6.08
CA ASP A 11 8.45 10.08 -6.63
C ASP A 11 9.34 8.84 -6.85
N GLU A 12 10.57 9.05 -7.32
CA GLU A 12 11.53 7.97 -7.57
C GLU A 12 11.88 7.18 -6.30
N THR A 13 11.90 7.83 -5.14
CA THR A 13 12.16 7.18 -3.85
C THR A 13 11.04 6.21 -3.49
N ASP A 14 9.79 6.55 -3.81
CA ASP A 14 8.65 5.65 -3.64
C ASP A 14 8.73 4.44 -4.57
N ALA A 15 9.18 4.64 -5.82
CA ALA A 15 9.38 3.54 -6.76
C ALA A 15 10.47 2.55 -6.27
N VAL A 16 11.59 3.06 -5.75
CA VAL A 16 12.65 2.23 -5.15
C VAL A 16 12.12 1.50 -3.91
N SER A 17 11.44 2.22 -3.01
CA SER A 17 10.87 1.64 -1.79
C SER A 17 9.83 0.56 -2.08
N ALA A 18 9.02 0.73 -3.12
CA ALA A 18 8.06 -0.27 -3.58
C ALA A 18 8.76 -1.55 -4.10
N ALA A 19 9.87 -1.40 -4.85
CA ALA A 19 10.67 -2.53 -5.29
C ALA A 19 11.30 -3.28 -4.10
N ASP A 20 11.82 -2.55 -3.12
CA ASP A 20 12.37 -3.13 -1.89
C ASP A 20 11.30 -3.87 -1.06
N LEU A 21 10.10 -3.30 -0.98
CA LEU A 21 8.94 -3.96 -0.38
C LEU A 21 8.64 -5.28 -1.09
N GLN A 22 8.58 -5.29 -2.43
CA GLN A 22 8.35 -6.53 -3.18
C GLN A 22 9.41 -7.59 -2.91
N ILE A 23 10.69 -7.21 -2.91
CA ILE A 23 11.80 -8.13 -2.61
C ILE A 23 11.65 -8.72 -1.20
N THR A 24 11.34 -7.86 -0.23
CA THR A 24 11.14 -8.25 1.17
C THR A 24 9.97 -9.21 1.33
N LEU A 25 8.84 -8.95 0.65
CA LEU A 25 7.68 -9.84 0.65
C LEU A 25 7.98 -11.18 -0.02
N ARG A 26 8.67 -11.17 -1.18
CA ARG A 26 9.05 -12.39 -1.90
C ARG A 26 9.94 -13.32 -1.08
N LYS A 27 10.88 -12.76 -0.32
CA LYS A 27 11.71 -13.52 0.63
C LYS A 27 10.89 -14.24 1.71
N ARG A 28 9.67 -13.79 1.97
CA ARG A 28 8.71 -14.38 2.93
C ARG A 28 7.61 -15.21 2.25
N GLY A 29 7.75 -15.51 0.95
CA GLY A 29 6.75 -16.25 0.19
C GLY A 29 5.47 -15.47 -0.10
N ARG A 30 5.52 -14.14 -0.05
CA ARG A 30 4.37 -13.24 -0.32
C ARG A 30 4.68 -12.36 -1.52
N GLN A 31 3.66 -11.81 -2.16
CA GLN A 31 3.85 -10.94 -3.33
C GLN A 31 2.80 -9.85 -3.38
N LEU A 32 3.19 -8.68 -3.90
CA LEU A 32 2.30 -7.62 -4.38
C LEU A 32 2.66 -7.33 -5.84
N ALA A 33 1.66 -6.98 -6.65
CA ALA A 33 1.91 -6.43 -7.97
C ALA A 33 2.63 -5.07 -7.86
N THR A 34 3.23 -4.58 -8.94
CA THR A 34 4.05 -3.35 -8.92
C THR A 34 3.26 -2.13 -8.48
N ILE A 35 2.04 -1.96 -8.97
CA ILE A 35 1.18 -0.83 -8.59
C ILE A 35 0.71 -0.97 -7.13
N ASP A 36 0.36 -2.17 -6.67
CA ASP A 36 -0.04 -2.39 -5.28
C ASP A 36 1.10 -2.12 -4.31
N ALA A 37 2.33 -2.51 -4.67
CA ALA A 37 3.51 -2.19 -3.87
C ALA A 37 3.75 -0.67 -3.79
N LEU A 38 3.51 0.07 -4.88
CA LEU A 38 3.60 1.53 -4.88
C LEU A 38 2.52 2.17 -4.00
N ILE A 39 1.27 1.71 -4.09
CA ILE A 39 0.16 2.17 -3.25
C ILE A 39 0.44 1.88 -1.77
N ALA A 40 0.89 0.66 -1.45
CA ALA A 40 1.25 0.26 -0.08
C ALA A 40 2.40 1.14 0.46
N THR A 41 3.41 1.42 -0.37
CA THR A 41 4.54 2.28 -0.01
C THR A 41 4.09 3.70 0.32
N LEU A 42 3.23 4.31 -0.50
CA LEU A 42 2.69 5.64 -0.22
C LEU A 42 1.87 5.65 1.07
N ALA A 43 1.02 4.65 1.28
CA ALA A 43 0.23 4.55 2.50
C ALA A 43 1.11 4.41 3.75
N LEU A 44 2.16 3.60 3.70
CA LEU A 44 3.13 3.46 4.80
C LEU A 44 3.90 4.77 5.04
N ARG A 45 4.45 5.40 3.99
CA ARG A 45 5.20 6.67 4.07
C ARG A 45 4.38 7.78 4.71
N HIS A 46 3.09 7.85 4.41
CA HIS A 46 2.18 8.88 4.90
C HIS A 46 1.35 8.45 6.12
N ASN A 47 1.61 7.27 6.68
CA ASN A 47 0.88 6.71 7.82
C ASN A 47 -0.65 6.72 7.62
N LEU A 48 -1.09 6.29 6.44
CA LEU A 48 -2.48 6.22 6.03
C LEU A 48 -3.04 4.82 6.23
N ILE A 49 -4.37 4.73 6.38
CA ILE A 49 -5.12 3.48 6.29
C ILE A 49 -5.50 3.26 4.84
N LEU A 50 -5.14 2.12 4.26
CA LEU A 50 -5.56 1.75 2.92
C LEU A 50 -6.99 1.20 2.97
N LEU A 51 -7.94 1.96 2.41
CA LEU A 51 -9.29 1.48 2.17
C LEU A 51 -9.33 0.62 0.91
N THR A 52 -9.53 -0.68 1.04
CA THR A 52 -9.55 -1.61 -0.08
C THR A 52 -10.41 -2.84 0.20
N THR A 53 -11.00 -3.41 -0.85
CA THR A 53 -11.63 -4.75 -0.80
C THR A 53 -10.67 -5.86 -1.25
N ASP A 54 -9.52 -5.48 -1.79
CA ASP A 54 -8.53 -6.40 -2.34
C ASP A 54 -7.72 -7.06 -1.23
N ARG A 55 -7.69 -8.39 -1.23
CA ARG A 55 -6.99 -9.19 -0.21
C ARG A 55 -5.51 -9.32 -0.49
N ASP A 56 -5.02 -8.96 -1.68
CA ASP A 56 -3.60 -9.05 -2.00
C ASP A 56 -2.76 -8.16 -1.05
N PHE A 57 -3.31 -7.03 -0.61
CA PHE A 57 -2.68 -6.14 0.39
C PHE A 57 -2.47 -6.79 1.77
N GLN A 58 -3.13 -7.91 2.07
CA GLN A 58 -2.79 -8.70 3.26
C GLN A 58 -1.33 -9.14 3.23
N ALA A 59 -0.73 -9.29 2.05
CA ALA A 59 0.69 -9.58 1.84
C ALA A 59 1.64 -8.64 2.60
N ALA A 60 1.23 -7.39 2.87
CA ALA A 60 1.96 -6.41 3.66
C ALA A 60 1.33 -6.26 5.06
N PRO A 61 1.83 -6.96 6.09
CA PRO A 61 1.18 -6.99 7.41
C PRO A 61 1.35 -5.69 8.20
N GLU A 62 2.31 -4.85 7.83
CA GLU A 62 2.55 -3.53 8.44
C GLU A 62 1.61 -2.46 7.87
N LEU A 63 0.91 -2.75 6.76
CA LEU A 63 -0.01 -1.82 6.13
C LEU A 63 -1.37 -1.87 6.84
N ALA A 64 -1.74 -0.77 7.50
CA ALA A 64 -3.06 -0.60 8.07
C ALA A 64 -4.13 -0.59 6.97
N GLN A 65 -5.18 -1.38 7.14
CA GLN A 65 -6.19 -1.64 6.11
C GLN A 65 -7.59 -1.60 6.71
N GLU A 66 -8.52 -1.05 5.94
CA GLU A 66 -9.95 -1.11 6.22
C GLU A 66 -10.69 -1.60 4.97
N ASN A 67 -11.81 -2.29 5.20
CA ASN A 67 -12.74 -2.67 4.16
C ASN A 67 -14.16 -2.24 4.56
N TRP A 68 -14.61 -1.10 4.04
CA TRP A 68 -15.95 -0.56 4.34
C TRP A 68 -17.09 -1.28 3.62
N MET A 69 -16.78 -2.28 2.79
CA MET A 69 -17.77 -3.14 2.14
C MET A 69 -17.93 -4.48 2.87
N SER A 70 -17.15 -4.74 3.92
CA SER A 70 -17.40 -5.87 4.83
C SER A 70 -18.51 -5.49 5.81
N PRO A 71 -19.53 -6.34 6.03
CA PRO A 71 -20.60 -6.10 6.99
C PRO A 71 -20.10 -6.05 8.44
#